data_AF-A0A2V7TPD5-F1
#
_entry.id   AF-A0A2V7TPD5-F1
#
_cell.length_a   1.000
_cell.length_b   1.000
_cell.length_c   1.000
_cell.angle_alpha   90.00
_cell.angle_beta   90.00
_cell.angle_gamma   90.00
#
_symmetry.space_group_name_H-M   'P 1'
#
loop_
_entity.id
_entity.type
_entity.pdbx_description
1 polymer ?
#
loop_
_entity_poly.entity_id
_entity_poly.type
_entity_poly.pdbx_seq_one_letter_code
_entity_poly.pdbx_strand_id
1 'polypeptide(L)' 'MTGDGSKEILTLEEVATYLRLTPQTIYKWAQEKRIPAAKLGKEWRFRKSIIDRWLDEQILSSDSGFEHLKKDY' A
#
# COMPACT_ATOMS: atom_id res chain seq x y z
N MET A 1 24.91 -7.20 6.87
CA MET A 1 23.44 -7.25 6.91
C MET A 1 23.00 -5.88 7.38
N THR A 2 22.87 -4.92 6.47
CA THR A 2 22.69 -3.51 6.85
C THR A 2 21.21 -3.22 7.00
N GLY A 3 20.76 -3.07 8.24
CA GLY A 3 19.47 -2.45 8.52
C GLY A 3 19.57 -0.95 8.28
N ASP A 4 18.82 -0.43 7.32
CA ASP A 4 18.49 0.99 7.24
C ASP A 4 16.96 1.12 7.32
N GLY A 5 16.48 1.32 8.55
CA GLY A 5 15.07 1.46 8.86
C GLY A 5 14.58 2.89 8.79
N SER A 6 14.90 3.69 7.77
CA SER A 6 14.53 5.11 7.83
C SER A 6 13.84 5.74 6.63
N LYS A 7 14.06 5.32 5.37
CA LYS A 7 13.43 5.96 4.20
C LYS A 7 13.20 5.03 3.00
N GLU A 8 12.69 3.83 3.23
CA GLU A 8 12.40 2.92 2.12
C GLU A 8 11.18 3.38 1.32
N ILE A 9 11.44 3.79 0.07
CA ILE A 9 10.41 4.06 -0.94
C ILE A 9 10.16 2.75 -1.68
N LEU A 10 8.97 2.21 -1.50
CA LEU A 10 8.48 1.02 -2.16
C LEU A 10 7.82 1.41 -3.49
N THR A 11 8.00 0.54 -4.47
CA THR A 11 7.21 0.52 -5.70
C THR A 11 5.84 -0.08 -5.46
N LEU A 12 4.98 0.02 -6.46
CA LEU A 12 3.66 -0.59 -6.45
C LEU A 12 3.71 -2.12 -6.24
N GLU A 13 4.67 -2.79 -6.89
CA GLU A 13 4.85 -4.24 -6.76
C GLU A 13 5.33 -4.63 -5.37
N GLU A 14 6.27 -3.88 -4.81
CA GLU A 14 6.75 -4.11 -3.44
C GLU A 14 5.66 -3.90 -2.40
N VAL A 15 4.82 -2.87 -2.55
CA VAL A 15 3.66 -2.67 -1.66
C VAL A 15 2.66 -3.81 -1.81
N ALA A 16 2.42 -4.29 -3.03
CA ALA A 16 1.54 -5.42 -3.27
C ALA A 16 2.06 -6.67 -2.55
N THR A 17 3.35 -7.00 -2.68
CA THR A 17 3.97 -8.09 -1.94
C THR A 17 3.92 -7.88 -0.42
N TYR A 18 4.19 -6.66 0.03
CA TYR A 18 4.20 -6.30 1.46
C TYR A 18 2.83 -6.48 2.11
N LEU A 19 1.76 -6.02 1.44
CA LEU A 19 0.38 -6.17 1.89
C LEU A 19 -0.25 -7.53 1.52
N ARG A 20 0.50 -8.40 0.83
CA ARG A 20 0.01 -9.66 0.23
C ARG A 20 -1.23 -9.48 -0.65
N LEU A 21 -1.24 -8.39 -1.42
CA LEU A 21 -2.27 -8.05 -2.41
C LEU A 21 -1.72 -8.16 -3.82
N THR A 22 -2.60 -8.08 -4.81
CA THR A 22 -2.17 -7.99 -6.22
C THR A 22 -1.77 -6.55 -6.56
N PRO A 23 -0.80 -6.35 -7.46
CA PRO A 23 -0.42 -5.01 -7.93
C PRO A 23 -1.61 -4.24 -8.54
N GLN A 24 -2.57 -4.95 -9.15
CA GLN A 24 -3.79 -4.34 -9.69
C GLN A 24 -4.65 -3.69 -8.60
N THR A 25 -4.80 -4.34 -7.44
CA THR A 25 -5.52 -3.76 -6.29
C THR A 25 -4.82 -2.52 -5.77
N ILE A 26 -3.49 -2.58 -5.59
CA ILE A 26 -2.69 -1.42 -5.16
C ILE A 26 -2.80 -0.28 -6.17
N TYR A 27 -2.80 -0.59 -7.46
CA TYR A 27 -2.97 0.40 -8.53
C TYR A 27 -4.32 1.10 -8.45
N LYS A 28 -5.42 0.34 -8.33
CA LYS A 28 -6.77 0.90 -8.16
C LYS A 28 -6.83 1.79 -6.92
N TRP A 29 -6.32 1.32 -5.79
CA TRP A 29 -6.30 2.08 -4.56
C TRP A 29 -5.46 3.36 -4.63
N ALA A 30 -4.33 3.33 -5.33
CA ALA A 30 -3.52 4.51 -5.56
C ALA A 30 -4.25 5.54 -6.44
N GLN A 31 -4.97 5.07 -7.47
CA GLN A 31 -5.83 5.92 -8.29
C GLN A 31 -7.00 6.51 -7.51
N GLU A 32 -7.67 5.71 -6.69
CA GLU A 32 -8.78 6.11 -5.82
C GLU A 32 -8.33 6.87 -4.58
N LYS A 33 -7.01 7.07 -4.38
CA LYS A 33 -6.40 7.71 -3.22
C LYS A 33 -6.80 7.06 -1.88
N ARG A 34 -7.12 5.76 -1.89
CA ARG A 34 -7.44 4.97 -0.69
C ARG A 34 -6.18 4.57 0.08
N ILE A 35 -5.06 4.41 -0.62
CA ILE A 35 -3.76 4.10 -0.06
C ILE A 35 -2.82 5.32 -0.24
N PRO A 36 -1.97 5.65 0.75
CA PRO A 36 -1.05 6.76 0.64
C PRO A 36 0.06 6.48 -0.37
N ALA A 37 -0.13 7.01 -1.59
CA ALA A 37 0.78 6.87 -2.71
C ALA A 37 1.19 8.24 -3.25
N ALA A 38 2.46 8.38 -3.64
CA ALA A 38 2.98 9.55 -4.34
C ALA A 38 3.19 9.20 -5.82
N LYS A 39 2.56 9.95 -6.73
CA LYS A 39 2.81 9.81 -8.15
C LYS A 39 4.08 10.57 -8.51
N LEU A 40 5.13 9.85 -8.85
CA LEU A 40 6.44 10.41 -9.20
C LEU A 40 6.70 10.12 -10.69
N GLY A 41 6.35 11.10 -11.53
CA GLY A 41 6.38 10.96 -12.98
C GLY A 41 5.35 9.94 -13.48
N LYS A 42 5.83 8.80 -14.00
CA LYS A 42 4.99 7.72 -14.56
C LYS A 42 4.72 6.58 -13.58
N GLU A 43 5.38 6.58 -12.43
CA GLU A 43 5.31 5.49 -11.46
C GLU A 43 4.67 5.95 -10.15
N TRP A 44 4.08 4.99 -9.43
CA TRP A 44 3.62 5.19 -8.06
C TRP A 44 4.70 4.77 -7.08
N ARG A 45 4.95 5.64 -6.11
CA ARG A 45 5.94 5.45 -5.05
C ARG A 45 5.25 5.55 -3.70
N PHE A 46 5.62 4.66 -2.80
CA PHE A 46 4.98 4.49 -1.52
C PHE A 46 6.05 4.54 -0.44
N ARG A 47 5.89 5.37 0.59
CA ARG A 47 6.82 5.33 1.73
C ARG A 47 6.39 4.22 2.66
N LYS A 48 7.29 3.28 2.96
CA LYS A 48 7.04 2.19 3.91
C LYS A 48 6.49 2.69 5.24
N SER A 49 7.10 3.71 5.84
CA SER A 49 6.63 4.30 7.12
C SER A 49 5.21 4.90 7.05
N ILE A 50 4.79 5.40 5.88
CA ILE A 50 3.42 5.92 5.71
C ILE A 50 2.43 4.77 5.51
N ILE A 51 2.83 3.74 4.75
CA ILE A 51 2.02 2.52 4.54
C ILE A 51 1.79 1.79 5.85
N ASP A 52 2.83 1.68 6.69
CA ASP A 52 2.78 1.04 8.01
C ASP A 52 1.75 1.73 8.92
N ARG A 53 1.82 3.07 9.02
CA ARG A 53 0.83 3.86 9.77
C ARG A 53 -0.57 3.72 9.21
N TRP A 54 -0.72 3.76 7.88
CA TRP A 54 -2.03 3.59 7.25
C TRP A 54 -2.62 2.21 7.54
N LEU A 55 -1.80 1.16 7.49
CA LEU A 55 -2.22 -0.20 7.81
C LEU A 55 -2.73 -0.29 9.26
N ASP A 56 -2.00 0.31 10.21
CA ASP A 56 -2.40 0.38 11.61
C ASP A 56 -3.77 1.09 11.75
N GLU A 57 -3.96 2.23 11.06
CA GLU A 57 -5.25 2.93 11.04
C GLU A 57 -6.37 2.10 10.40
N GLN A 58 -6.09 1.28 9.39
CA GLN A 58 -7.07 0.37 8.79
C GLN A 58 -7.39 -0.86 9.65
N ILE A 59 -6.49 -1.29 10.53
CA ILE A 59 -6.75 -2.38 11.47
C ILE A 59 -7.59 -1.85 12.65
N LEU A 60 -7.28 -0.64 13.12
CA LEU A 60 -7.99 0.01 14.24
C LEU A 60 -9.36 0.55 13.82
N SER A 61 -9.46 1.11 12.63
CA SER A 61 -10.73 1.46 12.02
C SER A 61 -11.31 0.17 11.48
N SER A 62 -12.28 -0.42 12.17
CA SER A 62 -12.95 -1.68 11.81
C SER A 62 -13.76 -1.60 10.49
N ASP A 63 -13.27 -0.86 9.50
CA ASP A 63 -13.87 -0.60 8.20
C ASP A 63 -13.58 -1.78 7.27
N SER A 64 -14.66 -2.50 6.93
CA SER A 64 -14.73 -3.64 6.02
C SER A 64 -14.28 -3.35 4.57
N GLY A 65 -13.43 -2.34 4.33
CA GLY A 65 -12.92 -2.00 3.00
C GLY A 65 -12.09 -3.11 2.34
N PHE A 66 -11.49 -4.00 3.14
CA PHE A 66 -10.78 -5.19 2.66
C PHE A 66 -11.70 -6.37 2.32
N GLU A 67 -12.91 -6.44 2.89
CA GLU A 67 -13.81 -7.60 2.72
C GLU A 67 -14.38 -7.70 1.30
N HIS A 68 -14.63 -6.56 0.64
CA HIS A 68 -15.17 -6.55 -0.72
C HIS A 68 -14.17 -6.98 -1.80
N LEU A 69 -12.86 -6.99 -1.48
CA LEU A 69 -11.79 -7.23 -2.45
C LEU A 69 -11.41 -8.71 -2.58
N LYS A 70 -11.84 -9.56 -1.65
CA LYS A 70 -11.70 -11.02 -1.77
C LYS A 70 -12.68 -11.63 -2.78
N LYS A 71 -13.54 -10.83 -3.41
CA LYS A 71 -14.56 -11.34 -4.33
C LYS A 71 -14.07 -11.50 -5.78
N ASP A 72 -12.88 -10.97 -6.09
CA ASP A 72 -12.26 -11.03 -7.42
C ASP A 72 -11.00 -11.91 -7.47
N TYR A 73 -10.82 -12.85 -6.53
CA TYR A 73 -9.76 -13.87 -6.56
C TYR A 73 -10.30 -15.28 -6.29
#